data_AF-X5R419-F1
#
_entry.id   AF-X5R419-F1
#
_cell.length_a   1.000
_cell.length_b   1.000
_cell.length_c   1.000
_cell.angle_alpha   90.00
_cell.angle_beta   90.00
_cell.angle_gamma   90.00
#
_symmetry.space_group_name_H-M   'P 1'
#
loop_
_entity.id
_entity.type
_entity.pdbx_description
1 polymer ?
#
loop_
_entity_poly.entity_id
_entity_poly.type
_entity_poly.pdbx_seq_one_letter_code
_entity_poly.pdbx_strand_id
1 'polypeptide(L)'
;METRANYVIVGIFTLAAILAAFGFVYWTAQIGDRGETAELRVRIQGSASGLGPGSLVLFNGVKVGVVKRVYFDRNDPNAAIATTEIDQTTPLTKSTQADIGIASLAGQVNIELKGADPKEPNLLEEAAKEGRTAEIVANPSAVTNLLQTAQNIFTRADKVLSELEGFTRDVRGPLTQTVKNAQTFSDALARNADGIDKFLTAVSALSDELKGVSGKLDGTLKAAESLLNAVDKDKIKSIVANVDAVTANLKETSEQLDGVIKNVDTAVGSVNDFATRTQGTLAKVDNVLDGIDPAQVRVALANIQKASENANKAAADIAKVTDKFADRADDIDETIKDAKQLASRLNDASVRVDGILKRVDTLLGSGQADGVMADARDTLKSFKQVADTLNARLGTITDNIARFSGQGLSNVEALVQDSRRSISRIEEAVTDLSRNPQRILSGGDGEVRQFDGRARR
;
A
#
# COMPACT_ATOMS: atom_id res chain seq x y z
N MET A 1 12.13 122.96 23.48
CA MET A 1 12.25 123.16 22.03
C MET A 1 11.42 122.08 21.35
N GLU A 2 10.48 122.47 20.49
CA GLU A 2 9.42 121.63 19.91
C GLU A 2 9.99 120.38 19.20
N THR A 3 9.53 119.19 19.57
CA THR A 3 9.67 117.96 18.78
C THR A 3 8.30 117.58 18.20
N ARG A 4 7.89 118.26 17.12
CA ARG A 4 6.76 117.78 16.33
C ARG A 4 7.20 116.49 15.63
N ALA A 5 6.74 115.35 16.11
CA ALA A 5 6.95 114.08 15.42
C ALA A 5 6.29 114.16 14.04
N ASN A 6 7.08 114.01 12.98
CA ASN A 6 6.58 114.08 11.62
C ASN A 6 5.94 112.72 11.27
N TYR A 7 4.63 112.59 11.51
CA TYR A 7 3.86 111.35 11.27
C TYR A 7 4.03 110.80 9.84
N VAL A 8 4.32 111.66 8.86
CA VAL A 8 4.63 111.28 7.48
C VAL A 8 5.92 110.44 7.40
N ILE A 9 6.96 110.81 8.15
CA ILE A 9 8.23 110.05 8.18
C ILE A 9 8.01 108.67 8.80
N VAL A 10 7.21 108.59 9.87
CA VAL A 10 6.86 107.32 10.51
C VAL A 10 6.10 106.42 9.53
N GLY A 11 5.09 106.96 8.83
CA GLY A 11 4.33 106.21 7.83
C GLY A 11 5.18 105.68 6.66
N ILE A 12 6.11 106.49 6.13
CA ILE A 12 7.06 106.06 5.09
C ILE A 12 7.96 104.94 5.61
N PHE A 13 8.48 105.05 6.83
CA PHE A 13 9.33 104.02 7.42
C PHE A 13 8.57 102.70 7.61
N THR A 14 7.32 102.75 8.07
CA THR A 14 6.50 101.53 8.23
C THR A 14 6.23 100.86 6.88
N LEU A 15 5.91 101.62 5.83
CA LEU A 15 5.74 101.08 4.47
C LEU A 15 7.03 100.47 3.93
N ALA A 16 8.17 101.13 4.13
CA ALA A 16 9.48 100.62 3.73
C ALA A 16 9.83 99.32 4.47
N ALA A 17 9.53 99.22 5.77
CA ALA A 17 9.74 98.01 6.56
C ALA A 17 8.86 96.84 6.08
N ILE A 18 7.60 97.11 5.71
CA ILE A 18 6.71 96.09 5.13
C ILE A 18 7.24 95.62 3.77
N LEU A 19 7.65 96.54 2.89
CA LEU A 19 8.25 96.19 1.60
C LEU A 19 9.54 95.39 1.75
N ALA A 20 10.40 95.76 2.71
CA ALA A 20 11.61 95.02 3.02
C ALA A 20 11.29 93.61 3.56
N ALA A 21 10.25 93.47 4.40
CA ALA A 21 9.80 92.16 4.89
C ALA A 21 9.29 91.28 3.74
N PHE A 22 8.46 91.81 2.82
CA PHE A 22 8.03 91.08 1.63
C PHE A 22 9.21 90.71 0.72
N GLY A 23 10.15 91.65 0.51
CA GLY A 23 11.37 91.41 -0.24
C GLY A 23 12.22 90.30 0.37
N PHE A 24 12.35 90.28 1.70
CA PHE A 24 13.09 89.25 2.43
C PHE A 24 12.42 87.87 2.34
N VAL A 25 11.09 87.80 2.50
CA VAL A 25 10.32 86.55 2.34
C VAL A 25 10.42 86.01 0.91
N TYR A 26 10.30 86.89 -0.09
CA TYR A 26 10.43 86.50 -1.49
C TYR A 26 11.86 86.01 -1.81
N TRP A 27 12.87 86.74 -1.35
CA TRP A 27 14.28 86.39 -1.55
C TRP A 27 14.64 85.05 -0.88
N THR A 28 14.19 84.81 0.35
CA THR A 28 14.44 83.55 1.06
C THR A 28 13.70 82.36 0.44
N ALA A 29 12.47 82.56 -0.04
CA ALA A 29 11.74 81.52 -0.77
C ALA A 29 12.42 81.12 -2.09
N GLN A 30 13.09 82.07 -2.77
CA GLN A 30 13.78 81.81 -4.04
C GLN A 30 15.22 81.29 -3.89
N ILE A 31 15.75 81.26 -2.66
CA ILE A 31 17.09 80.76 -2.32
C ILE A 31 17.09 79.30 -1.82
N GLY A 32 15.93 78.71 -1.55
CA GLY A 32 15.81 77.30 -1.21
C GLY A 32 16.08 76.38 -2.41
N ASP A 33 17.15 75.59 -2.32
CA ASP A 33 17.56 74.46 -3.17
C ASP A 33 17.56 74.70 -4.70
N ARG A 34 18.63 75.33 -5.18
CA ARG A 34 19.04 75.31 -6.61
C ARG A 34 19.98 74.14 -6.92
N GLY A 35 19.62 72.93 -6.51
CA GLY A 35 20.14 71.73 -7.15
C GLY A 35 19.35 71.50 -8.45
N GLU A 36 20.01 71.19 -9.56
CA GLU A 36 19.27 70.65 -10.70
C GLU A 36 18.67 69.30 -10.27
N THR A 37 17.35 69.23 -10.17
CA THR A 37 16.62 68.00 -9.78
C THR A 37 16.07 67.28 -11.00
N ALA A 38 15.90 65.97 -10.88
CA ALA A 38 15.28 65.12 -11.89
C ALA A 38 14.11 64.33 -11.28
N GLU A 39 13.12 64.07 -12.12
CA GLU A 39 11.99 63.19 -11.76
C GLU A 39 12.38 61.73 -11.98
N LEU A 40 12.22 60.91 -10.95
CA LEU A 40 12.34 59.45 -11.03
C LEU A 40 11.01 58.80 -10.64
N ARG A 41 10.54 57.84 -11.44
CA ARG A 41 9.37 57.01 -11.10
C ARG A 41 9.84 55.70 -10.49
N VAL A 42 9.30 55.37 -9.32
CA VAL A 42 9.54 54.08 -8.66
C VAL A 42 8.27 53.25 -8.71
N ARG A 43 8.30 52.11 -9.41
CA ARG A 43 7.19 51.18 -9.55
C ARG A 43 7.30 50.09 -8.48
N ILE A 44 6.31 50.00 -7.61
CA ILE A 44 6.27 49.07 -6.47
C ILE A 44 5.26 47.97 -6.79
N GLN A 45 5.72 46.72 -6.86
CA GLN A 45 4.85 45.56 -7.04
C GLN A 45 4.33 45.11 -5.66
N GLY A 46 3.02 45.24 -5.44
CA GLY A 46 2.40 44.96 -4.14
C GLY A 46 2.14 46.23 -3.32
N SER A 47 2.42 46.18 -2.02
CA SER A 47 2.00 47.23 -1.08
C SER A 47 3.00 48.39 -0.99
N ALA A 48 2.56 49.61 -1.29
CA ALA A 48 3.27 50.85 -0.99
C ALA A 48 2.85 51.47 0.36
N SER A 49 2.35 50.64 1.28
CA SER A 49 1.81 51.11 2.56
C SER A 49 2.85 51.89 3.36
N GLY A 50 2.44 53.06 3.85
CA GLY A 50 3.28 53.96 4.64
C GLY A 50 4.17 54.90 3.82
N LEU A 51 4.28 54.71 2.50
CA LEU A 51 4.95 55.66 1.61
C LEU A 51 4.01 56.81 1.25
N GLY A 52 4.48 58.05 1.34
CA GLY A 52 3.67 59.23 1.03
C GLY A 52 4.51 60.44 0.61
N PRO A 53 3.86 61.57 0.28
CA PRO A 53 4.55 62.82 0.02
C PRO A 53 5.49 63.20 1.18
N GLY A 54 6.74 63.51 0.86
CA GLY A 54 7.79 63.84 1.84
C GLY A 54 8.56 62.63 2.38
N SER A 55 8.20 61.39 2.03
CA SER A 55 9.05 60.22 2.29
C SER A 55 10.43 60.43 1.67
N LEU A 56 11.48 60.02 2.38
CA LEU A 56 12.85 60.21 1.92
C LEU A 56 13.20 59.22 0.81
N VAL A 57 14.01 59.69 -0.15
CA VAL A 57 14.72 58.82 -1.09
C VAL A 57 16.18 58.84 -0.69
N LEU A 58 16.69 57.67 -0.32
CA LEU A 58 18.07 57.47 0.10
C LEU A 58 18.81 56.67 -0.97
N PHE A 59 20.08 56.97 -1.19
CA PHE A 59 21.00 56.18 -2.00
C PHE A 59 22.14 55.70 -1.11
N ASN A 60 22.26 54.38 -0.90
CA ASN A 60 23.17 53.79 0.07
C ASN A 60 23.14 54.51 1.43
N GLY A 61 21.94 54.83 1.93
CA GLY A 61 21.71 55.53 3.19
C GLY A 61 21.85 57.06 3.17
N VAL A 62 22.29 57.66 2.06
CA VAL A 62 22.44 59.13 1.93
C VAL A 62 21.19 59.73 1.30
N LYS A 63 20.63 60.80 1.87
CA LYS A 63 19.46 61.49 1.29
C LYS A 63 19.83 62.11 -0.05
N VAL A 64 19.13 61.68 -1.10
CA VAL A 64 19.29 62.18 -2.48
C VAL A 64 18.00 62.78 -3.04
N GLY A 65 16.90 62.72 -2.29
CA GLY A 65 15.64 63.29 -2.73
C GLY A 65 14.45 62.97 -1.84
N VAL A 66 13.26 63.23 -2.38
CA VAL A 66 11.98 63.05 -1.70
C VAL A 66 10.90 62.53 -2.63
N VAL A 67 9.94 61.79 -2.07
CA VAL A 67 8.73 61.37 -2.76
C VAL A 67 7.77 62.57 -2.87
N LYS A 68 7.34 62.88 -4.09
CA LYS A 68 6.34 63.94 -4.34
C LYS A 68 4.92 63.43 -4.19
N ARG A 69 4.63 62.24 -4.73
CA ARG A 69 3.31 61.63 -4.69
C ARG A 69 3.39 60.14 -4.90
N VAL A 70 2.38 59.43 -4.39
CA VAL A 70 2.17 58.00 -4.60
C VAL A 70 0.75 57.81 -5.14
N TYR A 71 0.61 57.03 -6.21
CA TYR A 71 -0.68 56.75 -6.86
C TYR A 71 -0.66 55.35 -7.48
N PHE A 72 -1.84 54.78 -7.75
CA PHE A 72 -1.94 53.47 -8.40
C PHE A 72 -1.65 53.57 -9.90
N ASP A 73 -1.00 52.56 -10.47
CA ASP A 73 -0.86 52.46 -11.93
C ASP A 73 -2.25 52.21 -12.54
N ARG A 74 -2.63 53.03 -13.53
CA ARG A 74 -3.94 52.91 -14.21
C ARG A 74 -4.06 51.62 -15.02
N ASN A 75 -2.93 51.07 -15.46
CA ASN A 75 -2.89 49.85 -16.28
C ASN A 75 -2.75 48.59 -15.42
N ASP A 76 -2.29 48.73 -14.17
CA ASP A 76 -2.05 47.63 -13.24
C ASP A 76 -2.40 48.08 -11.80
N PRO A 77 -3.65 47.90 -11.36
CA PRO A 77 -4.09 48.32 -10.02
C PRO A 77 -3.33 47.65 -8.86
N ASN A 78 -2.58 46.57 -9.12
CA ASN A 78 -1.76 45.87 -8.13
C ASN A 78 -0.36 46.49 -7.97
N ALA A 79 -0.04 47.51 -8.76
CA ALA A 79 1.20 48.27 -8.68
C ALA A 79 0.94 49.72 -8.27
N ALA A 80 1.77 50.21 -7.35
CA ALA A 80 1.81 51.63 -6.99
C ALA A 80 3.02 52.30 -7.65
N ILE A 81 2.83 53.55 -8.06
CA ILE A 81 3.88 54.40 -8.63
C ILE A 81 4.15 55.53 -7.64
N ALA A 82 5.40 55.63 -7.19
CA ALA A 82 5.91 56.78 -6.46
C ALA A 82 6.68 57.69 -7.42
N THR A 83 6.22 58.92 -7.59
CA THR A 83 7.00 59.96 -8.29
C THR A 83 7.92 60.62 -7.27
N THR A 84 9.21 60.67 -7.56
CA THR A 84 10.24 61.27 -6.70
C THR A 84 10.92 62.43 -7.40
N GLU A 85 11.46 63.35 -6.60
CA GLU A 85 12.39 64.37 -7.04
C GLU A 85 13.74 64.06 -6.39
N ILE A 86 14.77 63.85 -7.21
CA ILE A 86 16.12 63.49 -6.78
C ILE A 86 17.17 64.39 -7.41
N ASP A 87 18.33 64.53 -6.77
CA ASP A 87 19.44 65.32 -7.29
C ASP A 87 19.96 64.73 -8.62
N GLN A 88 20.13 65.55 -9.66
CA GLN A 88 20.60 65.08 -10.99
C GLN A 88 21.98 64.42 -10.94
N THR A 89 22.81 64.80 -9.96
CA THR A 89 24.15 64.23 -9.75
C THR A 89 24.12 62.85 -9.08
N THR A 90 22.94 62.31 -8.75
CA THR A 90 22.82 60.98 -8.13
C THR A 90 23.32 59.90 -9.10
N PRO A 91 24.26 59.03 -8.69
CA PRO A 91 24.85 57.99 -9.55
C PRO A 91 23.88 56.82 -9.74
N LEU A 92 22.75 57.05 -10.39
CA LEU A 92 21.72 56.06 -10.68
C LEU A 92 22.03 55.35 -11.99
N THR A 93 22.06 54.02 -12.00
CA THR A 93 22.36 53.23 -13.21
C THR A 93 21.32 52.12 -13.39
N LYS A 94 21.41 51.35 -14.48
CA LYS A 94 20.44 50.26 -14.76
C LYS A 94 20.53 49.13 -13.72
N SER A 95 21.69 48.95 -13.12
CA SER A 95 21.96 47.99 -12.05
C SER A 95 21.54 48.47 -10.65
N THR A 96 21.10 49.72 -10.48
CA THR A 96 20.57 50.19 -9.20
C THR A 96 19.28 49.45 -8.86
N GLN A 97 19.16 49.00 -7.61
CA GLN A 97 17.98 48.34 -7.07
C GLN A 97 17.25 49.26 -6.08
N ALA A 98 15.92 49.30 -6.16
CA ALA A 98 15.09 50.02 -5.20
C ALA A 98 14.44 49.05 -4.21
N ASP A 99 14.54 49.36 -2.93
CA ASP A 99 13.86 48.63 -1.85
C ASP A 99 12.97 49.60 -1.07
N ILE A 100 11.80 49.12 -0.63
CA ILE A 100 10.95 49.89 0.30
C ILE A 100 11.35 49.54 1.74
N GLY A 101 12.01 50.49 2.40
CA GLY A 101 12.56 50.36 3.75
C GLY A 101 11.82 51.17 4.79
N ILE A 102 12.21 50.97 6.06
CA ILE A 102 11.79 51.80 7.20
C ILE A 102 13.06 52.48 7.73
N ALA A 103 13.13 53.81 7.60
CA ALA A 103 14.35 54.57 7.91
C ALA A 103 14.58 54.76 9.43
N SER A 104 13.55 54.58 10.25
CA SER A 104 13.64 54.89 11.68
C SER A 104 12.76 53.98 12.55
N LEU A 105 13.09 53.87 13.83
CA LEU A 105 12.27 53.17 14.83
C LEU A 105 10.85 53.76 14.96
N ALA A 106 10.65 55.01 14.50
CA ALA A 106 9.35 55.66 14.45
C ALA A 106 8.46 55.21 13.27
N GLY A 107 8.95 54.31 12.41
CA GLY A 107 8.14 53.68 11.36
C GLY A 107 7.98 54.48 10.07
N GLN A 108 8.80 55.51 9.84
CA GLN A 108 8.73 56.28 8.60
C GLN A 108 9.30 55.48 7.43
N VAL A 109 8.48 55.28 6.39
CA VAL A 109 8.84 54.53 5.20
C VAL A 109 9.65 55.41 4.24
N ASN A 110 10.71 54.84 3.68
CA ASN A 110 11.59 55.47 2.70
C ASN A 110 11.81 54.56 1.48
N ILE A 111 12.23 55.17 0.37
CA ILE A 111 12.77 54.43 -0.78
C ILE A 111 14.28 54.37 -0.59
N GLU A 112 14.83 53.17 -0.58
CA GLU A 112 16.26 52.91 -0.48
C GLU A 112 16.79 52.44 -1.84
N LEU A 113 17.64 53.24 -2.47
CA LEU A 113 18.33 52.92 -3.71
C LEU A 113 19.70 52.34 -3.35
N LYS A 114 20.00 51.14 -3.85
CA LYS A 114 21.25 50.44 -3.58
C LYS A 114 21.94 50.00 -4.84
N GLY A 115 23.26 50.05 -4.79
CA GLY A 115 24.09 49.67 -5.91
C GLY A 115 24.07 50.67 -7.06
N ALA A 116 25.08 50.57 -7.91
CA ALA A 116 25.21 51.19 -9.21
C ALA A 116 26.55 50.71 -9.78
N ASP A 117 26.63 50.39 -11.06
CA ASP A 117 27.91 50.15 -11.72
C ASP A 117 28.45 51.48 -12.28
N PRO A 118 29.59 52.01 -11.81
CA PRO A 118 30.16 53.26 -12.32
C PRO A 118 30.50 53.24 -13.82
N LYS A 119 30.52 52.05 -14.45
CA LYS A 119 30.75 51.87 -15.89
C LYS A 119 29.47 51.97 -16.72
N GLU A 120 28.29 51.88 -16.08
CA GLU A 120 27.00 52.03 -16.75
C GLU A 120 26.63 53.51 -16.91
N PRO A 121 25.89 53.86 -17.99
CA PRO A 121 25.38 55.21 -18.15
C PRO A 121 24.39 55.56 -17.03
N ASN A 122 24.35 56.85 -16.67
CA ASN A 122 23.38 57.33 -15.70
C ASN A 122 21.96 57.24 -16.26
N LEU A 123 21.06 56.60 -15.51
CA LEU A 123 19.68 56.36 -15.91
C LEU A 123 18.87 57.65 -16.09
N LEU A 124 19.15 58.68 -15.28
CA LEU A 124 18.49 59.99 -15.36
C LEU A 124 18.91 60.73 -16.62
N GLU A 125 20.21 60.72 -16.94
CA GLU A 125 20.72 61.35 -18.15
C GLU A 125 20.23 60.63 -19.42
N GLU A 126 20.22 59.29 -19.42
CA GLU A 126 19.73 58.49 -20.55
C GLU A 126 18.24 58.78 -20.80
N ALA A 127 17.42 58.81 -19.75
CA ALA A 127 16.01 59.13 -19.84
C ALA A 127 15.77 60.56 -20.35
N ALA A 128 16.56 61.54 -19.86
CA ALA A 128 16.49 62.92 -20.32
C ALA A 128 16.83 63.07 -21.81
N LYS A 129 17.86 62.37 -22.31
CA LYS A 129 18.22 62.36 -23.74
C LYS A 129 17.12 61.77 -24.63
N GLU A 130 16.40 60.78 -24.11
CA GLU A 130 15.30 60.11 -24.81
C GLU A 130 13.95 60.82 -24.63
N GLY A 131 13.91 61.93 -23.89
CA GLY A 131 12.67 62.67 -23.63
C GLY A 131 11.64 61.90 -22.80
N ARG A 132 12.08 60.94 -21.98
CA ARG A 132 11.22 60.15 -21.08
C ARG A 132 11.60 60.34 -19.62
N THR A 133 10.69 59.98 -18.72
CA THR A 133 10.98 59.93 -17.28
C THR A 133 11.73 58.64 -16.95
N ALA A 134 12.76 58.71 -16.10
CA ALA A 134 13.43 57.53 -15.59
C ALA A 134 12.48 56.69 -14.73
N GLU A 135 12.54 55.37 -14.85
CA GLU A 135 11.72 54.45 -14.05
C GLU A 135 12.57 53.30 -13.49
N ILE A 136 12.34 52.95 -12.22
CA ILE A 136 12.97 51.82 -11.51
C ILE A 136 11.89 50.97 -10.83
N VAL A 137 12.08 49.65 -10.78
CA VAL A 137 11.17 48.74 -10.09
C VAL A 137 11.69 48.48 -8.67
N ALA A 138 10.81 48.62 -7.69
CA ALA A 138 11.12 48.39 -6.28
C ALA A 138 10.62 47.04 -5.79
N ASN A 139 11.44 46.40 -4.95
CA ASN A 139 11.06 45.19 -4.23
C ASN A 139 10.10 45.53 -3.07
N PRO A 140 9.04 44.73 -2.84
CA PRO A 140 8.19 44.88 -1.66
C PRO A 140 8.98 44.61 -0.38
N SER A 141 8.58 45.27 0.72
CA SER A 141 9.30 45.25 1.99
C SER A 141 9.59 43.83 2.52
N ALA A 142 10.83 43.60 2.99
CA ALA A 142 11.27 42.30 3.51
C ALA A 142 10.45 41.79 4.72
N VAL A 143 9.90 42.71 5.52
CA VAL A 143 9.10 42.39 6.73
C VAL A 143 7.77 41.74 6.37
N THR A 144 7.09 42.19 5.31
CA THR A 144 5.81 41.60 4.88
C THR A 144 5.99 40.18 4.34
N ASN A 145 7.13 39.90 3.68
CA ASN A 145 7.47 38.56 3.19
C ASN A 145 7.73 37.57 4.33
N LEU A 146 8.34 38.02 5.44
CA LEU A 146 8.57 37.17 6.60
C LEU A 146 7.26 36.73 7.27
N LEU A 147 6.30 37.66 7.43
CA LEU A 147 5.03 37.36 8.08
C LEU A 147 4.15 36.41 7.25
N GLN A 148 4.14 36.59 5.92
CA GLN A 148 3.46 35.67 4.99
C GLN A 148 4.10 34.28 5.00
N THR A 149 5.44 34.21 5.08
CA THR A 149 6.16 32.94 5.17
C THR A 149 5.81 32.19 6.45
N ALA A 150 5.69 32.88 7.60
CA ALA A 150 5.29 32.27 8.86
C ALA A 150 3.87 31.68 8.81
N GLN A 151 2.90 32.39 8.25
CA GLN A 151 1.52 31.87 8.10
C GLN A 151 1.47 30.63 7.19
N ASN A 152 2.25 30.63 6.11
CA ASN A 152 2.35 29.46 5.23
C ASN A 152 2.98 28.24 5.92
N ILE A 153 3.89 28.45 6.88
CA ILE A 153 4.47 27.36 7.67
C ILE A 153 3.42 26.77 8.62
N PHE A 154 2.62 27.59 9.30
CA PHE A 154 1.55 27.11 10.19
C PHE A 154 0.50 26.28 9.45
N THR A 155 0.02 26.75 8.29
CA THR A 155 -0.95 26.01 7.48
C THR A 155 -0.40 24.67 6.97
N ARG A 156 0.91 24.60 6.67
CA ARG A 156 1.56 23.34 6.30
C ARG A 156 1.69 22.39 7.50
N ALA A 157 1.98 22.92 8.69
CA ALA A 157 2.08 22.13 9.91
C ALA A 157 0.73 21.50 10.32
N ASP A 158 -0.37 22.27 10.28
CA ASP A 158 -1.72 21.77 10.58
C ASP A 158 -2.16 20.67 9.61
N LYS A 159 -1.74 20.80 8.34
CA LYS A 159 -2.06 19.81 7.31
C LYS A 159 -1.29 18.50 7.52
N VAL A 160 -0.02 18.57 7.88
CA VAL A 160 0.80 17.40 8.25
C VAL A 160 0.22 16.70 9.48
N LEU A 161 -0.24 17.45 10.49
CA LEU A 161 -0.86 16.88 11.69
C LEU A 161 -2.19 16.16 11.38
N SER A 162 -3.03 16.74 10.53
CA SER A 162 -4.29 16.11 10.08
C SER A 162 -4.04 14.84 9.25
N GLU A 163 -3.00 14.83 8.40
CA GLU A 163 -2.61 13.67 7.60
C GLU A 163 -2.05 12.53 8.49
N LEU A 164 -1.32 12.85 9.56
CA LEU A 164 -0.82 11.87 10.54
C LEU A 164 -1.95 11.23 11.40
N GLU A 165 -3.00 11.98 11.74
CA GLU A 165 -4.19 11.42 12.38
C GLU A 165 -4.95 10.45 11.44
N GLY A 166 -4.99 10.77 10.13
CA GLY A 166 -5.53 9.88 9.09
C GLY A 166 -4.73 8.59 8.92
N PHE A 167 -3.40 8.69 8.85
CA PHE A 167 -2.48 7.55 8.74
C PHE A 167 -2.67 6.51 9.86
N THR A 168 -2.83 6.97 11.10
CA THR A 168 -3.01 6.08 12.27
C THR A 168 -4.34 5.32 12.22
N ARG A 169 -5.35 5.90 11.57
CA ARG A 169 -6.68 5.30 11.36
C ARG A 169 -6.68 4.32 10.18
N ASP A 170 -5.99 4.64 9.10
CA ASP A 170 -6.00 3.86 7.86
C ASP A 170 -5.03 2.66 7.88
N VAL A 171 -3.94 2.72 8.63
CA VAL A 171 -2.99 1.60 8.77
C VAL A 171 -3.43 0.56 9.80
N ARG A 172 -4.23 0.95 10.81
CA ARG A 172 -4.78 0.01 11.79
C ARG A 172 -5.72 -1.01 11.16
N GLY A 173 -6.54 -0.63 10.18
CA GLY A 173 -7.52 -1.53 9.55
C GLY A 173 -6.87 -2.73 8.87
N PRO A 174 -6.00 -2.53 7.86
CA PRO A 174 -5.33 -3.61 7.13
C PRO A 174 -4.42 -4.47 8.01
N LEU A 175 -3.63 -3.88 8.93
CA LEU A 175 -2.76 -4.66 9.83
C LEU A 175 -3.57 -5.50 10.83
N THR A 176 -4.63 -4.93 11.40
CA THR A 176 -5.54 -5.70 12.29
C THR A 176 -6.22 -6.81 11.51
N GLN A 177 -6.60 -6.55 10.25
CA GLN A 177 -7.20 -7.56 9.38
C GLN A 177 -6.20 -8.68 9.04
N THR A 178 -4.93 -8.38 8.80
CA THR A 178 -3.87 -9.37 8.57
C THR A 178 -3.65 -10.26 9.79
N VAL A 179 -3.57 -9.66 10.99
CA VAL A 179 -3.45 -10.43 12.25
C VAL A 179 -4.69 -11.31 12.45
N LYS A 180 -5.88 -10.79 12.16
CA LYS A 180 -7.14 -11.53 12.30
C LYS A 180 -7.29 -12.66 11.27
N ASN A 181 -6.84 -12.45 10.03
CA ASN A 181 -6.84 -13.46 8.98
C ASN A 181 -5.81 -14.56 9.27
N ALA A 182 -4.61 -14.21 9.74
CA ALA A 182 -3.60 -15.17 10.18
C ALA A 182 -4.12 -16.02 11.36
N GLN A 183 -4.80 -15.40 12.31
CA GLN A 183 -5.43 -16.10 13.43
C GLN A 183 -6.56 -17.02 12.97
N THR A 184 -7.42 -16.55 12.05
CA THR A 184 -8.52 -17.35 11.47
C THR A 184 -7.98 -18.57 10.71
N PHE A 185 -6.89 -18.39 9.96
CA PHE A 185 -6.19 -19.47 9.25
C PHE A 185 -5.61 -20.50 10.23
N SER A 186 -4.89 -20.05 11.26
CA SER A 186 -4.36 -20.94 12.29
C SER A 186 -5.47 -21.70 13.04
N ASP A 187 -6.58 -21.04 13.34
CA ASP A 187 -7.72 -21.66 14.01
C ASP A 187 -8.48 -22.66 13.11
N ALA A 188 -8.56 -22.39 11.80
CA ALA A 188 -9.13 -23.33 10.84
C ALA A 188 -8.23 -24.56 10.66
N LEU A 189 -6.91 -24.36 10.61
CA LEU A 189 -5.92 -25.44 10.49
C LEU A 189 -5.90 -26.33 11.74
N ALA A 190 -5.87 -25.74 12.93
CA ALA A 190 -5.93 -26.48 14.20
C ALA A 190 -7.20 -27.33 14.31
N ARG A 191 -8.35 -26.82 13.86
CA ARG A 191 -9.62 -27.54 13.87
C ARG A 191 -9.69 -28.71 12.88
N ASN A 192 -8.96 -28.66 11.78
CA ASN A 192 -8.95 -29.72 10.77
C ASN A 192 -7.86 -30.78 11.02
N ALA A 193 -6.81 -30.46 11.79
CA ALA A 193 -5.77 -31.41 12.18
C ALA A 193 -6.33 -32.64 12.92
N ASP A 194 -7.30 -32.44 13.82
CA ASP A 194 -7.99 -33.53 14.54
C ASP A 194 -8.83 -34.42 13.61
N GLY A 195 -9.39 -33.84 12.54
CA GLY A 195 -10.16 -34.56 11.53
C GLY A 195 -9.28 -35.47 10.68
N ILE A 196 -8.08 -34.99 10.34
CA ILE A 196 -7.07 -35.76 9.61
C ILE A 196 -6.62 -36.95 10.47
N ASP A 197 -6.25 -36.76 11.73
CA ASP A 197 -5.79 -37.86 12.59
C ASP A 197 -6.87 -38.96 12.80
N LYS A 198 -8.16 -38.56 12.87
CA LYS A 198 -9.29 -39.52 12.92
C LYS A 198 -9.45 -40.30 11.61
N PHE A 199 -9.32 -39.63 10.47
CA PHE A 199 -9.34 -40.30 9.17
C PHE A 199 -8.18 -41.30 9.03
N LEU A 200 -6.96 -40.90 9.43
CA LEU A 200 -5.78 -41.78 9.41
C LEU A 200 -5.96 -43.03 10.27
N THR A 201 -6.57 -42.88 11.44
CA THR A 201 -6.89 -44.00 12.32
C THR A 201 -7.91 -44.96 11.67
N ALA A 202 -8.91 -44.41 10.98
CA ALA A 202 -9.92 -45.22 10.30
C ALA A 202 -9.34 -45.99 9.09
N VAL A 203 -8.40 -45.39 8.37
CA VAL A 203 -7.69 -46.03 7.25
C VAL A 203 -6.76 -47.14 7.75
N SER A 204 -5.96 -46.91 8.80
CA SER A 204 -5.12 -47.98 9.38
C SER A 204 -5.97 -49.17 9.88
N ALA A 205 -7.08 -48.90 10.57
CA ALA A 205 -8.00 -49.95 11.02
C ALA A 205 -8.59 -50.75 9.85
N LEU A 206 -8.87 -50.08 8.73
CA LEU A 206 -9.33 -50.73 7.51
C LEU A 206 -8.25 -51.65 6.92
N SER A 207 -7.00 -51.19 6.83
CA SER A 207 -5.88 -51.99 6.31
C SER A 207 -5.61 -53.24 7.16
N ASP A 208 -5.72 -53.13 8.48
CA ASP A 208 -5.59 -54.27 9.40
C ASP A 208 -6.72 -55.28 9.22
N GLU A 209 -7.96 -54.80 9.03
CA GLU A 209 -9.12 -55.67 8.80
C GLU A 209 -9.04 -56.36 7.43
N LEU A 210 -8.57 -55.67 6.39
CA LEU A 210 -8.33 -56.24 5.05
C LEU A 210 -7.22 -57.31 5.08
N LYS A 211 -6.11 -57.08 5.78
CA LYS A 211 -5.06 -58.10 6.02
C LYS A 211 -5.62 -59.32 6.75
N GLY A 212 -6.45 -59.10 7.77
CA GLY A 212 -7.11 -60.17 8.52
C GLY A 212 -8.08 -61.00 7.69
N VAL A 213 -8.82 -60.37 6.77
CA VAL A 213 -9.70 -61.07 5.83
C VAL A 213 -8.90 -61.84 4.77
N SER A 214 -7.82 -61.26 4.24
CA SER A 214 -6.91 -61.92 3.29
C SER A 214 -6.30 -63.20 3.87
N GLY A 215 -5.80 -63.15 5.12
CA GLY A 215 -5.27 -64.33 5.80
C GLY A 215 -6.31 -65.40 6.10
N LYS A 216 -7.57 -65.02 6.36
CA LYS A 216 -8.67 -65.97 6.53
C LYS A 216 -9.09 -66.59 5.20
N LEU A 217 -9.07 -65.83 4.11
CA LEU A 217 -9.42 -66.25 2.74
C LEU A 217 -8.45 -67.32 2.21
N ASP A 218 -7.14 -67.19 2.48
CA ASP A 218 -6.14 -68.23 2.17
C ASP A 218 -6.42 -69.55 2.92
N GLY A 219 -6.90 -69.46 4.18
CA GLY A 219 -7.35 -70.61 4.95
C GLY A 219 -8.64 -71.24 4.43
N THR A 220 -9.51 -70.46 3.79
CA THR A 220 -10.80 -70.94 3.24
C THR A 220 -10.66 -71.51 1.83
N LEU A 221 -9.69 -71.05 1.03
CA LEU A 221 -9.38 -71.58 -0.30
C LEU A 221 -8.94 -73.06 -0.28
N LYS A 222 -8.35 -73.54 0.82
CA LYS A 222 -8.06 -74.97 1.04
C LYS A 222 -9.29 -75.82 1.42
N ALA A 223 -10.33 -75.20 1.99
CA ALA A 223 -11.58 -75.87 2.35
C ALA A 223 -12.62 -75.87 1.20
N ALA A 224 -12.43 -74.97 0.22
CA ALA A 224 -13.34 -74.77 -0.91
C ALA A 224 -13.28 -75.87 -1.99
N GLU A 225 -12.26 -76.75 -2.01
CA GLU A 225 -12.21 -77.89 -2.94
C GLU A 225 -13.33 -78.92 -2.71
N SER A 226 -14.03 -78.88 -1.57
CA SER A 226 -15.03 -79.89 -1.22
C SER A 226 -16.49 -79.45 -1.31
N LEU A 227 -16.81 -78.15 -1.47
CA LEU A 227 -18.15 -77.67 -1.09
C LEU A 227 -18.81 -76.80 -2.14
N LEU A 228 -19.99 -77.23 -2.54
CA LEU A 228 -20.75 -76.63 -3.63
C LEU A 228 -22.18 -76.33 -3.22
N ASN A 229 -22.71 -75.27 -3.84
CA ASN A 229 -24.08 -74.77 -3.78
C ASN A 229 -24.50 -73.75 -2.71
N ALA A 230 -23.63 -73.21 -1.84
CA ALA A 230 -24.11 -72.15 -0.92
C ALA A 230 -23.31 -70.85 -0.90
N VAL A 231 -22.45 -70.64 -1.90
CA VAL A 231 -22.00 -69.30 -2.26
C VAL A 231 -22.80 -68.83 -3.47
N ASP A 232 -23.56 -67.77 -3.26
CA ASP A 232 -24.38 -67.12 -4.28
C ASP A 232 -23.47 -66.38 -5.27
N LYS A 233 -23.48 -66.80 -6.53
CA LYS A 233 -22.65 -66.21 -7.59
C LYS A 233 -22.97 -64.74 -7.80
N ASP A 234 -24.22 -64.36 -7.61
CA ASP A 234 -24.65 -62.97 -7.75
C ASP A 234 -24.06 -62.12 -6.62
N LYS A 235 -23.85 -62.69 -5.43
CA LYS A 235 -23.12 -62.01 -4.34
C LYS A 235 -21.64 -61.84 -4.64
N ILE A 236 -20.94 -62.85 -5.16
CA ILE A 236 -19.52 -62.68 -5.54
C ILE A 236 -19.39 -61.61 -6.63
N LYS A 237 -20.26 -61.66 -7.65
CA LYS A 237 -20.29 -60.66 -8.73
C LYS A 237 -20.56 -59.25 -8.20
N SER A 238 -21.46 -59.11 -7.23
CA SER A 238 -21.74 -57.83 -6.55
C SER A 238 -20.54 -57.34 -5.75
N ILE A 239 -19.83 -58.23 -5.06
CA ILE A 239 -18.61 -57.87 -4.33
C ILE A 239 -17.51 -57.40 -5.30
N VAL A 240 -17.27 -58.11 -6.40
CA VAL A 240 -16.28 -57.70 -7.41
C VAL A 240 -16.65 -56.32 -7.99
N ALA A 241 -17.91 -56.12 -8.36
CA ALA A 241 -18.39 -54.82 -8.85
C ALA A 241 -18.24 -53.69 -7.82
N ASN A 242 -18.50 -53.97 -6.53
CA ASN A 242 -18.30 -53.01 -5.45
C ASN A 242 -16.82 -52.70 -5.22
N VAL A 243 -15.93 -53.70 -5.31
CA VAL A 243 -14.48 -53.50 -5.22
C VAL A 243 -13.98 -52.66 -6.40
N ASP A 244 -14.46 -52.93 -7.62
CA ASP A 244 -14.14 -52.11 -8.79
C ASP A 244 -14.61 -50.66 -8.63
N ALA A 245 -15.84 -50.46 -8.12
CA ALA A 245 -16.39 -49.13 -7.86
C ALA A 245 -15.59 -48.37 -6.78
N VAL A 246 -15.24 -49.03 -5.67
CA VAL A 246 -14.39 -48.44 -4.62
C VAL A 246 -13.01 -48.08 -5.18
N THR A 247 -12.44 -48.95 -6.00
CA THR A 247 -11.13 -48.73 -6.63
C THR A 247 -11.17 -47.53 -7.59
N ALA A 248 -12.24 -47.39 -8.37
CA ALA A 248 -12.43 -46.24 -9.26
C ALA A 248 -12.57 -44.94 -8.46
N ASN A 249 -13.40 -44.93 -7.40
CA ASN A 249 -13.58 -43.76 -6.54
C ASN A 249 -12.29 -43.39 -5.78
N LEU A 250 -11.51 -44.37 -5.32
CA LEU A 250 -10.20 -44.13 -4.70
C LEU A 250 -9.23 -43.48 -5.69
N LYS A 251 -9.21 -43.95 -6.94
CA LYS A 251 -8.37 -43.36 -7.99
C LYS A 251 -8.76 -41.90 -8.26
N GLU A 252 -10.04 -41.62 -8.43
CA GLU A 252 -10.54 -40.24 -8.62
C GLU A 252 -10.20 -39.35 -7.42
N THR A 253 -10.35 -39.88 -6.20
CA THR A 253 -9.99 -39.16 -4.97
C THR A 253 -8.49 -38.88 -4.90
N SER A 254 -7.64 -39.82 -5.35
CA SER A 254 -6.18 -39.64 -5.43
C SER A 254 -5.81 -38.52 -6.41
N GLU A 255 -6.43 -38.49 -7.59
CA GLU A 255 -6.22 -37.42 -8.59
C GLU A 255 -6.68 -36.04 -8.08
N GLN A 256 -7.78 -35.98 -7.32
CA GLN A 256 -8.23 -34.75 -6.68
C GLN A 256 -7.29 -34.31 -5.55
N LEU A 257 -6.77 -35.26 -4.78
CA LEU A 257 -5.81 -35.01 -3.70
C LEU A 257 -4.51 -34.41 -4.24
N ASP A 258 -4.00 -34.91 -5.37
CA ASP A 258 -2.87 -34.32 -6.09
C ASP A 258 -3.11 -32.85 -6.45
N GLY A 259 -4.34 -32.50 -6.85
CA GLY A 259 -4.74 -31.13 -7.13
C GLY A 259 -4.67 -30.24 -5.88
N VAL A 260 -5.11 -30.77 -4.73
CA VAL A 260 -5.00 -30.08 -3.44
C VAL A 260 -3.53 -29.87 -3.06
N ILE A 261 -2.69 -30.90 -3.17
CA ILE A 261 -1.25 -30.83 -2.89
C ILE A 261 -0.58 -29.72 -3.73
N LYS A 262 -0.84 -29.68 -5.05
CA LYS A 262 -0.31 -28.62 -5.93
C LYS A 262 -0.76 -27.22 -5.54
N ASN A 263 -2.03 -27.06 -5.16
CA ASN A 263 -2.57 -25.78 -4.71
C ASN A 263 -1.92 -25.33 -3.39
N VAL A 264 -1.65 -26.29 -2.51
CA VAL A 264 -0.95 -26.09 -1.24
C VAL A 264 0.51 -25.68 -1.48
N ASP A 265 1.24 -26.37 -2.36
CA ASP A 265 2.62 -26.02 -2.74
C ASP A 265 2.69 -24.60 -3.32
N THR A 266 1.69 -24.24 -4.14
CA THR A 266 1.58 -22.88 -4.68
C THR A 266 1.37 -21.84 -3.56
N ALA A 267 0.59 -22.18 -2.53
CA ALA A 267 0.41 -21.31 -1.36
C ALA A 267 1.71 -21.17 -0.58
N VAL A 268 2.46 -22.25 -0.34
CA VAL A 268 3.79 -22.21 0.28
C VAL A 268 4.75 -21.33 -0.51
N GLY A 269 4.77 -21.46 -1.83
CA GLY A 269 5.56 -20.61 -2.72
C GLY A 269 5.21 -19.12 -2.57
N SER A 270 3.92 -18.80 -2.52
CA SER A 270 3.43 -17.42 -2.33
C SER A 270 3.88 -16.82 -0.99
N VAL A 271 3.88 -17.64 0.07
CA VAL A 271 4.35 -17.24 1.41
C VAL A 271 5.86 -16.99 1.43
N ASN A 272 6.65 -17.86 0.79
CA ASN A 272 8.10 -17.68 0.66
C ASN A 272 8.46 -16.44 -0.17
N ASP A 273 7.73 -16.20 -1.24
CA ASP A 273 7.88 -15.00 -2.07
C ASP A 273 7.59 -13.73 -1.26
N PHE A 274 6.51 -13.73 -0.48
CA PHE A 274 6.18 -12.65 0.43
C PHE A 274 7.32 -12.38 1.43
N ALA A 275 7.84 -13.43 2.09
CA ALA A 275 8.93 -13.30 3.06
C ALA A 275 10.20 -12.70 2.42
N THR A 276 10.55 -13.16 1.21
CA THR A 276 11.72 -12.70 0.44
C THR A 276 11.58 -11.23 0.03
N ARG A 277 10.43 -10.85 -0.52
CA ARG A 277 10.15 -9.45 -0.94
C ARG A 277 10.11 -8.50 0.26
N THR A 278 9.61 -9.00 1.37
CA THR A 278 9.56 -8.27 2.63
C THR A 278 10.97 -7.98 3.15
N GLN A 279 11.86 -8.98 3.19
CA GLN A 279 13.28 -8.76 3.52
C GLN A 279 13.95 -7.74 2.59
N GLY A 280 13.68 -7.82 1.29
CA GLY A 280 14.18 -6.84 0.31
C GLY A 280 13.64 -5.42 0.54
N THR A 281 12.41 -5.30 1.05
CA THR A 281 11.81 -4.00 1.40
C THR A 281 12.41 -3.42 2.68
N LEU A 282 12.63 -4.24 3.72
CA LEU A 282 13.36 -3.80 4.93
C LEU A 282 14.74 -3.23 4.58
N ALA A 283 15.49 -3.91 3.71
CA ALA A 283 16.82 -3.47 3.29
C ALA A 283 16.80 -2.13 2.53
N LYS A 284 15.71 -1.79 1.84
CA LYS A 284 15.55 -0.50 1.15
C LYS A 284 15.16 0.62 2.11
N VAL A 285 14.37 0.32 3.15
CA VAL A 285 13.96 1.30 4.16
C VAL A 285 15.14 1.81 4.96
N ASP A 286 16.13 0.96 5.27
CA ASP A 286 17.37 1.39 5.95
C ASP A 286 18.13 2.48 5.18
N ASN A 287 18.02 2.54 3.84
CA ASN A 287 18.67 3.55 3.02
C ASN A 287 17.89 4.89 2.93
N VAL A 288 16.67 4.95 3.46
CA VAL A 288 15.76 6.12 3.37
C VAL A 288 15.55 6.79 4.74
N LEU A 289 16.32 6.38 5.76
CA LEU A 289 16.19 6.86 7.15
C LEU A 289 16.59 8.34 7.37
N ASP A 290 17.16 9.01 6.38
CA ASP A 290 17.49 10.44 6.44
C ASP A 290 16.22 11.30 6.24
N GLY A 291 15.41 11.44 7.29
CA GLY A 291 14.30 12.41 7.34
C GLY A 291 12.98 11.95 7.95
N ILE A 292 12.87 10.71 8.42
CA ILE A 292 11.65 10.14 9.02
C ILE A 292 11.89 9.79 10.50
N ASP A 293 10.87 9.97 11.35
CA ASP A 293 10.92 9.63 12.78
C ASP A 293 11.33 8.14 12.99
N PRO A 294 12.47 7.87 13.66
CA PRO A 294 12.97 6.52 13.91
C PRO A 294 11.97 5.63 14.67
N ALA A 295 11.07 6.21 15.46
CA ALA A 295 10.09 5.46 16.24
C ALA A 295 8.99 4.84 15.36
N GLN A 296 8.50 5.57 14.35
CA GLN A 296 7.46 5.05 13.44
C GLN A 296 8.02 3.96 12.52
N VAL A 297 9.26 4.13 12.06
CA VAL A 297 9.96 3.12 11.25
C VAL A 297 10.18 1.85 12.08
N ARG A 298 10.59 1.96 13.35
CA ARG A 298 10.72 0.78 14.23
C ARG A 298 9.43 0.00 14.41
N VAL A 299 8.29 0.66 14.56
CA VAL A 299 7.00 -0.02 14.72
C VAL A 299 6.59 -0.73 13.42
N ALA A 300 6.80 -0.10 12.26
CA ALA A 300 6.56 -0.73 10.97
C ALA A 300 7.46 -1.96 10.78
N LEU A 301 8.76 -1.83 11.05
CA LEU A 301 9.72 -2.93 10.96
C LEU A 301 9.36 -4.09 11.90
N ALA A 302 8.95 -3.81 13.13
CA ALA A 302 8.53 -4.84 14.09
C ALA A 302 7.26 -5.58 13.63
N ASN A 303 6.28 -4.88 13.09
CA ASN A 303 5.06 -5.49 12.55
C ASN A 303 5.35 -6.34 11.32
N ILE A 304 6.23 -5.87 10.44
CA ILE A 304 6.67 -6.60 9.26
C ILE A 304 7.44 -7.86 9.67
N GLN A 305 8.33 -7.77 10.66
CA GLN A 305 9.07 -8.92 11.18
C GLN A 305 8.12 -9.98 11.76
N LYS A 306 7.13 -9.56 12.56
CA LYS A 306 6.11 -10.46 13.10
C LYS A 306 5.24 -11.09 12.00
N ALA A 307 4.93 -10.34 10.94
CA ALA A 307 4.22 -10.87 9.78
C ALA A 307 5.05 -11.95 9.06
N SER A 308 6.37 -11.71 8.87
CA SER A 308 7.29 -12.70 8.29
C SER A 308 7.44 -13.96 9.15
N GLU A 309 7.49 -13.82 10.48
CA GLU A 309 7.52 -14.97 11.40
C GLU A 309 6.24 -15.81 11.29
N ASN A 310 5.07 -15.17 11.27
CA ASN A 310 3.79 -15.85 11.08
C ASN A 310 3.68 -16.51 9.71
N ALA A 311 4.17 -15.85 8.66
CA ALA A 311 4.26 -16.39 7.31
C ALA A 311 5.11 -17.67 7.29
N ASN A 312 6.33 -17.64 7.84
CA ASN A 312 7.20 -18.80 7.92
C ASN A 312 6.57 -19.95 8.73
N LYS A 313 5.88 -19.64 9.82
CA LYS A 313 5.15 -20.64 10.61
C LYS A 313 4.02 -21.27 9.80
N ALA A 314 3.23 -20.46 9.10
CA ALA A 314 2.19 -20.95 8.21
C ALA A 314 2.76 -21.85 7.10
N ALA A 315 3.87 -21.46 6.46
CA ALA A 315 4.55 -22.28 5.47
C ALA A 315 5.00 -23.63 6.05
N ALA A 316 5.57 -23.64 7.25
CA ALA A 316 5.99 -24.87 7.92
C ALA A 316 4.81 -25.77 8.31
N ASP A 317 3.72 -25.20 8.82
CA ASP A 317 2.52 -25.95 9.18
C ASP A 317 1.82 -26.50 7.93
N ILE A 318 1.81 -25.73 6.83
CA ILE A 318 1.33 -26.18 5.52
C ILE A 318 2.18 -27.32 4.98
N ALA A 319 3.51 -27.20 4.99
CA ALA A 319 4.42 -28.24 4.52
C ALA A 319 4.21 -29.58 5.26
N LYS A 320 4.02 -29.54 6.58
CA LYS A 320 3.69 -30.75 7.36
C LYS A 320 2.38 -31.41 6.94
N VAL A 321 1.40 -30.61 6.54
CA VAL A 321 0.12 -31.11 6.03
C VAL A 321 0.31 -31.70 4.64
N THR A 322 1.10 -31.07 3.78
CA THR A 322 1.49 -31.60 2.48
C THR A 322 2.19 -32.95 2.61
N ASP A 323 3.18 -33.07 3.49
CA ASP A 323 3.88 -34.34 3.76
C ASP A 323 2.89 -35.41 4.22
N LYS A 324 2.00 -35.07 5.16
CA LYS A 324 0.94 -35.99 5.60
C LYS A 324 -0.01 -36.40 4.47
N PHE A 325 -0.24 -35.58 3.46
CA PHE A 325 -1.10 -35.94 2.32
C PHE A 325 -0.35 -36.75 1.27
N ALA A 326 0.92 -36.43 1.01
CA ALA A 326 1.78 -37.17 0.10
C ALA A 326 1.94 -38.62 0.57
N ASP A 327 2.22 -38.84 1.85
CA ASP A 327 2.30 -40.18 2.44
C ASP A 327 1.01 -40.99 2.26
N ARG A 328 -0.16 -40.34 2.18
CA ARG A 328 -1.45 -41.01 1.98
C ARG A 328 -1.80 -41.25 0.53
N ALA A 329 -1.26 -40.47 -0.40
CA ALA A 329 -1.38 -40.77 -1.82
C ALA A 329 -0.75 -42.15 -2.11
N ASP A 330 0.44 -42.40 -1.54
CA ASP A 330 1.12 -43.69 -1.66
C ASP A 330 0.31 -44.85 -1.03
N ASP A 331 -0.24 -44.65 0.17
CA ASP A 331 -1.10 -45.65 0.84
C ASP A 331 -2.38 -45.95 0.03
N ILE A 332 -2.98 -44.93 -0.60
CA ILE A 332 -4.17 -45.06 -1.45
C ILE A 332 -3.84 -45.86 -2.71
N ASP A 333 -2.69 -45.60 -3.33
CA ASP A 333 -2.23 -46.33 -4.51
C ASP A 333 -1.94 -47.79 -4.20
N GLU A 334 -1.34 -48.09 -3.05
CA GLU A 334 -1.17 -49.46 -2.57
C GLU A 334 -2.52 -50.14 -2.31
N THR A 335 -3.46 -49.44 -1.67
CA THR A 335 -4.82 -49.95 -1.43
C THR A 335 -5.57 -50.25 -2.74
N ILE A 336 -5.45 -49.37 -3.75
CA ILE A 336 -6.02 -49.57 -5.09
C ILE A 336 -5.43 -50.83 -5.73
N LYS A 337 -4.12 -51.06 -5.58
CA LYS A 337 -3.44 -52.24 -6.10
C LYS A 337 -3.93 -53.52 -5.42
N ASP A 338 -4.05 -53.52 -4.10
CA ASP A 338 -4.53 -54.65 -3.32
C ASP A 338 -6.01 -54.97 -3.63
N ALA A 339 -6.84 -53.94 -3.76
CA ALA A 339 -8.24 -54.07 -4.15
C ALA A 339 -8.37 -54.71 -5.54
N LYS A 340 -7.57 -54.28 -6.52
CA LYS A 340 -7.53 -54.89 -7.87
C LYS A 340 -7.10 -56.36 -7.82
N GLN A 341 -6.09 -56.69 -7.01
CA GLN A 341 -5.67 -58.07 -6.84
C GLN A 341 -6.77 -58.93 -6.20
N LEU A 342 -7.47 -58.39 -5.19
CA LEU A 342 -8.59 -59.07 -4.57
C LEU A 342 -9.73 -59.29 -5.56
N ALA A 343 -10.13 -58.28 -6.33
CA ALA A 343 -11.15 -58.39 -7.37
C ALA A 343 -10.79 -59.48 -8.38
N SER A 344 -9.53 -59.52 -8.83
CA SER A 344 -9.02 -60.57 -9.71
C SER A 344 -9.14 -61.96 -9.08
N ARG A 345 -8.71 -62.14 -7.82
CA ARG A 345 -8.78 -63.43 -7.12
C ARG A 345 -10.22 -63.88 -6.89
N LEU A 346 -11.12 -62.96 -6.56
CA LEU A 346 -12.54 -63.24 -6.39
C LEU A 346 -13.21 -63.65 -7.70
N ASN A 347 -12.84 -62.99 -8.80
CA ASN A 347 -13.30 -63.36 -10.13
C ASN A 347 -12.80 -64.75 -10.53
N ASP A 348 -11.52 -65.06 -10.32
CA ASP A 348 -10.94 -66.39 -10.55
C ASP A 348 -11.62 -67.47 -9.71
N ALA A 349 -11.90 -67.18 -8.43
CA ALA A 349 -12.63 -68.08 -7.55
C ALA A 349 -14.06 -68.33 -8.07
N SER A 350 -14.75 -67.30 -8.58
CA SER A 350 -16.08 -67.43 -9.18
C SER A 350 -16.07 -68.37 -10.38
N VAL A 351 -15.08 -68.26 -11.27
CA VAL A 351 -14.92 -69.14 -12.45
C VAL A 351 -14.62 -70.58 -12.05
N ARG A 352 -13.82 -70.80 -10.99
CA ARG A 352 -13.55 -72.13 -10.46
C ARG A 352 -14.78 -72.77 -9.82
N VAL A 353 -15.56 -72.01 -9.04
CA VAL A 353 -16.83 -72.47 -8.47
C VAL A 353 -17.78 -72.95 -9.57
N ASP A 354 -17.86 -72.24 -10.71
CA ASP A 354 -18.62 -72.70 -11.89
C ASP A 354 -18.14 -74.06 -12.43
N GLY A 355 -16.82 -74.25 -12.49
CA GLY A 355 -16.23 -75.50 -12.95
C GLY A 355 -16.50 -76.68 -12.02
N ILE A 356 -16.49 -76.45 -10.71
CA ILE A 356 -16.76 -77.48 -9.70
C ILE A 356 -18.27 -77.80 -9.67
N LEU A 357 -19.16 -76.80 -9.77
CA LEU A 357 -20.63 -77.00 -9.83
C LEU A 357 -21.02 -77.95 -10.96
N LYS A 358 -20.43 -77.77 -12.14
CA LYS A 358 -20.64 -78.68 -13.29
C LYS A 358 -20.19 -80.11 -13.00
N ARG A 359 -19.15 -80.33 -12.17
CA ARG A 359 -18.64 -81.67 -11.83
C ARG A 359 -19.49 -82.37 -10.77
N VAL A 360 -20.05 -81.62 -9.83
CA VAL A 360 -20.93 -82.18 -8.80
C VAL A 360 -22.32 -82.50 -9.33
N ASP A 361 -22.83 -81.75 -10.30
CA ASP A 361 -24.04 -82.14 -11.03
C ASP A 361 -23.86 -83.54 -11.67
N THR A 362 -22.66 -83.82 -12.19
CA THR A 362 -22.28 -85.14 -12.72
C THR A 362 -22.15 -86.21 -11.63
N LEU A 363 -21.66 -85.88 -10.43
CA LEU A 363 -21.45 -86.83 -9.33
C LEU A 363 -22.72 -87.11 -8.50
N LEU A 364 -23.61 -86.13 -8.32
CA LEU A 364 -24.89 -86.32 -7.62
C LEU A 364 -25.86 -87.21 -8.42
N GLY A 365 -25.65 -87.34 -9.73
CA GLY A 365 -26.29 -88.39 -10.53
C GLY A 365 -25.85 -89.83 -10.20
N SER A 366 -24.86 -90.03 -9.32
CA SER A 366 -24.25 -91.35 -9.04
C SER A 366 -24.51 -91.95 -7.64
N GLY A 367 -25.28 -91.28 -6.77
CA GLY A 367 -25.98 -91.95 -5.65
C GLY A 367 -25.22 -92.25 -4.34
N GLN A 368 -24.09 -91.62 -4.04
CA GLN A 368 -23.42 -91.74 -2.72
C GLN A 368 -23.06 -90.34 -2.16
N ALA A 369 -23.77 -89.84 -1.13
CA ALA A 369 -23.49 -88.48 -0.61
C ALA A 369 -23.96 -88.15 0.84
N ASP A 370 -23.98 -89.07 1.79
CA ASP A 370 -24.58 -88.76 3.12
C ASP A 370 -23.66 -88.10 4.16
N GLY A 371 -22.32 -88.17 4.00
CA GLY A 371 -21.37 -87.59 4.98
C GLY A 371 -20.82 -86.20 4.64
N VAL A 372 -20.74 -85.87 3.34
CA VAL A 372 -20.05 -84.67 2.84
C VAL A 372 -20.90 -83.40 3.02
N MET A 373 -22.21 -83.54 3.21
CA MET A 373 -23.16 -82.41 3.25
C MET A 373 -23.16 -81.60 4.55
N ALA A 374 -22.74 -82.18 5.68
CA ALA A 374 -22.74 -81.48 6.97
C ALA A 374 -21.59 -80.47 7.06
N ASP A 375 -20.34 -80.92 6.83
CA ASP A 375 -19.14 -80.06 6.79
C ASP A 375 -19.21 -79.03 5.66
N ALA A 376 -19.95 -79.36 4.59
CA ALA A 376 -20.32 -78.41 3.54
C ALA A 376 -21.08 -77.21 4.06
N ARG A 377 -22.13 -77.49 4.83
CA ARG A 377 -23.05 -76.47 5.29
C ARG A 377 -22.38 -75.46 6.21
N ASP A 378 -21.52 -75.92 7.11
CA ASP A 378 -20.88 -75.06 8.10
C ASP A 378 -19.81 -74.15 7.47
N THR A 379 -19.04 -74.67 6.53
CA THR A 379 -18.04 -73.87 5.80
C THR A 379 -18.72 -72.88 4.86
N LEU A 380 -19.81 -73.27 4.19
CA LEU A 380 -20.61 -72.39 3.35
C LEU A 380 -21.27 -71.26 4.15
N LYS A 381 -21.75 -71.56 5.37
CA LYS A 381 -22.27 -70.56 6.30
C LYS A 381 -21.19 -69.54 6.66
N SER A 382 -19.96 -69.99 6.90
CA SER A 382 -18.81 -69.13 7.18
C SER A 382 -18.46 -68.21 6.00
N PHE A 383 -18.43 -68.74 4.77
CA PHE A 383 -18.24 -67.95 3.54
C PHE A 383 -19.33 -66.89 3.34
N LYS A 384 -20.60 -67.28 3.51
CA LYS A 384 -21.73 -66.36 3.41
C LYS A 384 -21.61 -65.22 4.42
N GLN A 385 -21.21 -65.52 5.65
CA GLN A 385 -21.05 -64.52 6.71
C GLN A 385 -19.91 -63.54 6.42
N VAL A 386 -18.79 -64.02 5.84
CA VAL A 386 -17.70 -63.16 5.36
C VAL A 386 -18.17 -62.28 4.19
N ALA A 387 -18.87 -62.83 3.21
CA ALA A 387 -19.41 -62.09 2.07
C ALA A 387 -20.41 -61.01 2.50
N ASP A 388 -21.32 -61.33 3.42
CA ASP A 388 -22.30 -60.39 3.97
C ASP A 388 -21.61 -59.25 4.75
N THR A 389 -20.57 -59.59 5.52
CA THR A 389 -19.76 -58.60 6.25
C THR A 389 -19.01 -57.69 5.27
N LEU A 390 -18.35 -58.27 4.25
CA LEU A 390 -17.59 -57.52 3.26
C LEU A 390 -18.51 -56.55 2.50
N ASN A 391 -19.69 -57.03 2.07
CA ASN A 391 -20.65 -56.22 1.34
C ASN A 391 -21.19 -55.03 2.17
N ALA A 392 -21.49 -55.25 3.46
CA ALA A 392 -21.94 -54.19 4.36
C ALA A 392 -20.83 -53.15 4.63
N ARG A 393 -19.58 -53.61 4.77
CA ARG A 393 -18.43 -52.71 4.99
C ARG A 393 -18.09 -51.91 3.74
N LEU A 394 -18.13 -52.52 2.55
CA LEU A 394 -17.87 -51.85 1.28
C LEU A 394 -18.80 -50.66 1.05
N GLY A 395 -20.11 -50.81 1.30
CA GLY A 395 -21.05 -49.69 1.18
C GLY A 395 -20.70 -48.51 2.09
N THR A 396 -20.32 -48.78 3.34
CA THR A 396 -19.91 -47.75 4.30
C THR A 396 -18.61 -47.05 3.85
N ILE A 397 -17.67 -47.80 3.27
CA ILE A 397 -16.41 -47.26 2.74
C ILE A 397 -16.69 -46.36 1.54
N THR A 398 -17.54 -46.78 0.60
CA THR A 398 -17.95 -45.98 -0.55
C THR A 398 -18.57 -44.65 -0.11
N ASP A 399 -19.48 -44.68 0.87
CA ASP A 399 -20.12 -43.47 1.40
C ASP A 399 -19.14 -42.51 2.07
N ASN A 400 -18.17 -43.04 2.82
CA ASN A 400 -17.16 -42.24 3.48
C ASN A 400 -16.18 -41.59 2.48
N ILE A 401 -15.77 -42.34 1.44
CA ILE A 401 -14.94 -41.81 0.36
C ILE A 401 -15.69 -40.71 -0.38
N ALA A 402 -16.97 -40.93 -0.73
CA ALA A 402 -17.78 -39.92 -1.43
C ALA A 402 -17.97 -38.63 -0.62
N ARG A 403 -18.16 -38.73 0.70
CA ARG A 403 -18.25 -37.54 1.57
C ARG A 403 -16.93 -36.80 1.66
N PHE A 404 -15.82 -37.53 1.77
CA PHE A 404 -14.49 -36.93 1.84
C PHE A 404 -14.10 -36.26 0.52
N SER A 405 -14.26 -36.94 -0.61
CA SER A 405 -13.94 -36.40 -1.94
C SER A 405 -14.83 -35.20 -2.29
N GLY A 406 -16.13 -35.28 -2.00
CA GLY A 406 -17.06 -34.20 -2.28
C GLY A 406 -16.89 -33.01 -1.34
N GLN A 407 -17.20 -33.19 -0.05
CA GLN A 407 -17.28 -32.09 0.90
C GLN A 407 -15.92 -31.76 1.52
N GLY A 408 -15.13 -32.80 1.85
CA GLY A 408 -13.84 -32.64 2.51
C GLY A 408 -12.82 -31.90 1.65
N LEU A 409 -12.56 -32.39 0.43
CA LEU A 409 -11.58 -31.79 -0.48
C LEU A 409 -12.01 -30.40 -0.94
N SER A 410 -13.31 -30.17 -1.23
CA SER A 410 -13.82 -28.85 -1.59
C SER A 410 -13.61 -27.81 -0.48
N ASN A 411 -13.81 -28.18 0.79
CA ASN A 411 -13.55 -27.28 1.92
C ASN A 411 -12.07 -26.93 2.04
N VAL A 412 -11.17 -27.89 1.80
CA VAL A 412 -9.72 -27.66 1.83
C VAL A 412 -9.29 -26.77 0.65
N GLU A 413 -9.81 -27.02 -0.55
CA GLU A 413 -9.54 -26.18 -1.71
C GLU A 413 -9.99 -24.73 -1.48
N ALA A 414 -11.19 -24.53 -0.94
CA ALA A 414 -11.70 -23.20 -0.60
C ALA A 414 -10.79 -22.48 0.41
N LEU A 415 -10.31 -23.19 1.43
CA LEU A 415 -9.37 -22.64 2.41
C LEU A 415 -8.05 -22.23 1.76
N VAL A 416 -7.50 -23.06 0.88
CA VAL A 416 -6.24 -22.77 0.17
C VAL A 416 -6.41 -21.56 -0.77
N GLN A 417 -7.52 -21.49 -1.50
CA GLN A 417 -7.82 -20.36 -2.37
C GLN A 417 -7.99 -19.05 -1.58
N ASP A 418 -8.69 -19.09 -0.45
CA ASP A 418 -8.91 -17.90 0.38
C ASP A 418 -7.60 -17.43 1.05
N SER A 419 -6.73 -18.38 1.42
CA SER A 419 -5.38 -18.12 1.93
C SER A 419 -4.51 -17.43 0.86
N ARG A 420 -4.49 -17.94 -0.37
CA ARG A 420 -3.76 -17.31 -1.48
C ARG A 420 -4.25 -15.89 -1.76
N ARG A 421 -5.57 -15.69 -1.78
CA ARG A 421 -6.18 -14.37 -1.98
C ARG A 421 -5.79 -13.39 -0.87
N SER A 422 -5.74 -13.87 0.38
CA SER A 422 -5.28 -13.07 1.52
C SER A 422 -3.81 -12.68 1.38
N ILE A 423 -2.94 -13.62 0.98
CA ILE A 423 -1.51 -13.36 0.76
C ILE A 423 -1.30 -12.34 -0.35
N SER A 424 -1.94 -12.48 -1.51
CA SER A 424 -1.80 -11.49 -2.60
C SER A 424 -2.24 -10.09 -2.20
N ARG A 425 -3.31 -9.94 -1.41
CA ARG A 425 -3.74 -8.62 -0.91
C ARG A 425 -2.71 -7.99 0.03
N ILE A 426 -2.05 -8.80 0.86
CA ILE A 426 -0.97 -8.36 1.74
C ILE A 426 0.26 -7.97 0.91
N GLU A 427 0.59 -8.77 -0.10
CA GLU A 427 1.70 -8.53 -1.02
C GLU A 427 1.54 -7.23 -1.83
N GLU A 428 0.33 -6.95 -2.33
CA GLU A 428 0.01 -5.67 -2.97
C GLU A 428 0.20 -4.51 -2.00
N ALA A 429 -0.30 -4.61 -0.77
CA ALA A 429 -0.15 -3.56 0.23
C ALA A 429 1.32 -3.28 0.60
N VAL A 430 2.14 -4.34 0.73
CA VAL A 430 3.59 -4.21 1.01
C VAL A 430 4.34 -3.67 -0.20
N THR A 431 3.97 -4.08 -1.41
CA THR A 431 4.59 -3.59 -2.66
C THR A 431 4.28 -2.11 -2.89
N ASP A 432 3.05 -1.69 -2.61
CA ASP A 432 2.65 -0.28 -2.65
C ASP A 432 3.42 0.57 -1.64
N LEU A 433 3.59 0.06 -0.41
CA LEU A 433 4.43 0.72 0.61
C LEU A 433 5.89 0.84 0.17
N SER A 434 6.44 -0.19 -0.48
CA SER A 434 7.83 -0.22 -0.98
C SER A 434 8.05 0.74 -2.15
N ARG A 435 7.09 0.81 -3.08
CA ARG A 435 7.19 1.65 -4.28
C ARG A 435 6.89 3.12 -4.02
N ASN A 436 5.95 3.40 -3.12
CA ASN A 436 5.54 4.76 -2.84
C ASN A 436 5.16 4.91 -1.36
N PRO A 437 6.15 4.89 -0.45
CA PRO A 437 5.89 5.02 0.98
C PRO A 437 5.17 6.33 1.29
N GLN A 438 5.43 7.41 0.56
CA GLN A 438 4.71 8.67 0.70
C GLN A 438 3.21 8.53 0.37
N ARG A 439 2.80 7.74 -0.62
CA ARG A 439 1.35 7.54 -0.90
C ARG A 439 0.58 6.96 0.29
N ILE A 440 1.20 6.03 1.02
CA ILE A 440 0.58 5.42 2.22
C ILE A 440 0.80 6.26 3.48
N LEU A 441 1.95 6.92 3.62
CA LEU A 441 2.30 7.77 4.77
C LEU A 441 1.67 9.18 4.72
N SER A 442 1.42 9.73 3.54
CA SER A 442 0.93 11.11 3.31
C SER A 442 -0.36 11.19 2.49
N GLY A 443 -1.03 10.05 2.21
CA GLY A 443 -2.40 10.00 1.68
C GLY A 443 -2.66 10.67 0.33
N GLY A 444 -1.62 11.02 -0.44
CA GLY A 444 -1.74 11.77 -1.70
C GLY A 444 -1.24 10.99 -2.91
N ASP A 445 -1.86 11.23 -4.07
CA ASP A 445 -1.33 10.79 -5.37
C ASP A 445 0.07 11.37 -5.54
N GLY A 446 1.08 10.50 -5.51
CA GLY A 446 2.50 10.84 -5.50
C GLY A 446 3.02 11.47 -6.80
N GLU A 447 2.32 12.45 -7.36
CA GLU A 447 2.88 13.34 -8.37
C GLU A 447 3.63 14.48 -7.70
N VAL A 448 4.96 14.39 -7.72
CA VAL A 448 5.82 15.56 -7.54
C VAL A 448 5.42 16.57 -8.62
N ARG A 449 4.74 17.66 -8.24
CA ARG A 449 4.44 18.77 -9.15
C ARG A 449 5.76 19.35 -9.66
N GLN A 450 6.16 18.95 -10.86
CA GLN A 450 7.24 19.61 -11.59
C GLN A 450 6.74 20.98 -12.01
N PHE A 451 7.31 22.03 -11.42
CA PHE A 451 7.19 23.38 -11.92
C PHE A 451 8.04 23.48 -13.19
N ASP A 452 7.41 23.34 -14.36
CA ASP A 452 8.04 23.70 -15.63
C ASP A 452 8.01 25.23 -15.78
N GLY A 453 9.15 25.85 -15.51
CA GLY A 453 9.37 27.27 -15.73
C GLY A 453 9.60 27.56 -17.21
N ARG A 454 8.54 27.57 -18.03
CA ARG A 454 8.56 28.21 -19.35
C ARG A 454 7.32 29.06 -19.57
N ALA A 455 7.49 30.33 -19.25
CA ALA A 455 6.62 31.41 -19.68
C ALA A 455 6.64 31.52 -21.21
N ARG A 456 5.43 31.75 -21.74
CA ARG A 456 5.12 32.08 -23.13
C ARG A 456 6.07 33.13 -23.72
N ARG A 457 6.51 32.89 -24.95
CA ARG A 457 6.52 33.90 -26.01
C ARG A 457 5.80 33.32 -27.22
#